data_AF-A0A1M6DWT1-F1
#
_entry.id   AF-A0A1M6DWT1-F1
#
_cell.length_a   1.000
_cell.length_b   1.000
_cell.length_c   1.000
_cell.angle_alpha   90.00
_cell.angle_beta   90.00
_cell.angle_gamma   90.00
#
_symmetry.space_group_name_H-M   'P 1'
#
loop_
_entity.id
_entity.type
_entity.pdbx_description
1 polymer ?
#
loop_
_entity_poly.entity_id
_entity_poly.type
_entity_poly.pdbx_seq_one_letter_code
_entity_poly.pdbx_strand_id
1 'polypeptide(L)'
;MDFGRITIDDELVMYMFGTPGQARFWFMWDDLVRGAVGAVVVVDCRRLADSFDAVDYFETNKRIPYIVALNRFEGQLDYTAEQVREALEVSPEVPIIDFDARQRQSGGEVLKALLRYALEHNRASEPVA
;
A
#
# COMPACT_ATOMS: atom_id res chain seq x y z
N MET A 1 14.63 -5.95 4.77
CA MET A 1 14.06 -4.88 3.93
C MET A 1 14.37 -5.27 2.51
N ASP A 2 13.35 -5.31 1.67
CA ASP A 2 13.48 -5.60 0.25
C ASP A 2 13.46 -4.29 -0.53
N PHE A 3 14.19 -4.22 -1.63
CA PHE A 3 14.29 -3.03 -2.47
C PHE A 3 13.98 -3.37 -3.93
N GLY A 4 13.19 -2.53 -4.57
CA GLY A 4 12.85 -2.62 -5.99
C GLY A 4 13.04 -1.29 -6.69
N ARG A 5 13.45 -1.36 -7.95
CA ARG A 5 13.58 -0.19 -8.85
C ARG A 5 12.98 -0.55 -10.20
N ILE A 6 12.08 0.28 -10.70
CA ILE A 6 11.53 0.16 -12.05
C ILE A 6 11.65 1.51 -12.76
N THR A 7 12.28 1.53 -13.93
CA THR A 7 12.21 2.66 -14.85
C THR A 7 10.90 2.57 -15.63
N ILE A 8 10.04 3.58 -15.51
CA ILE A 8 8.74 3.66 -16.18
C ILE A 8 8.86 4.38 -17.51
N ASP A 9 9.66 5.45 -17.53
CA ASP A 9 9.99 6.26 -18.71
C ASP A 9 11.42 6.81 -18.56
N ASP A 10 11.96 7.47 -19.58
CA ASP A 10 13.34 7.98 -19.63
C ASP A 10 13.69 8.90 -18.45
N GLU A 11 12.70 9.62 -17.92
CA GLU A 11 12.85 10.54 -16.77
C GLU A 11 12.19 10.03 -15.49
N LEU A 12 11.46 8.91 -15.53
CA LEU A 12 10.66 8.43 -14.40
C LEU A 12 11.16 7.10 -13.86
N VAL A 13 11.69 7.14 -12.63
CA VAL A 13 12.12 5.95 -11.89
C VAL A 13 11.29 5.81 -10.62
N MET A 14 10.68 4.64 -10.45
CA MET A 14 10.00 4.26 -9.22
C MET A 14 10.93 3.43 -8.34
N TYR A 15 11.11 3.89 -7.10
CA TYR A 15 11.77 3.15 -6.04
C TYR A 15 10.72 2.55 -5.11
N MET A 16 10.88 1.28 -4.74
CA MET A 16 9.96 0.54 -3.89
C MET A 16 10.75 -0.06 -2.74
N PHE A 17 10.20 0.05 -1.53
CA PHE A 17 10.80 -0.50 -0.32
C PHE A 17 9.78 -1.42 0.36
N GLY A 18 10.16 -2.67 0.56
CA GLY A 18 9.38 -3.66 1.30
C GLY A 18 9.89 -3.81 2.72
N THR A 19 9.02 -3.63 3.70
CA THR A 19 9.33 -3.88 5.11
C THR A 19 8.51 -5.05 5.65
N PRO A 20 9.08 -5.84 6.57
CA PRO A 20 8.27 -6.79 7.32
C PRO A 20 7.24 -6.02 8.17
N GLY A 21 5.97 -6.42 8.11
CA GLY A 21 4.86 -5.79 8.85
C GLY A 21 4.88 -5.98 10.38
N GLN A 22 5.95 -6.51 10.96
CA GLN A 22 6.02 -6.85 12.38
C GLN A 22 6.32 -5.59 13.21
N ALA A 23 5.60 -5.40 14.32
CA ALA A 23 5.72 -4.23 15.22
C ALA A 23 7.17 -3.84 15.60
N ARG A 24 8.09 -4.82 15.70
CA ARG A 24 9.52 -4.56 15.98
C ARG A 24 10.25 -3.72 14.92
N PHE A 25 9.65 -3.51 13.76
CA PHE A 25 10.21 -2.74 12.64
C PHE A 25 9.54 -1.37 12.43
N TRP A 26 8.59 -0.99 13.29
CA TRP A 26 7.87 0.30 13.22
C TRP A 26 8.80 1.51 13.21
N PHE A 27 9.94 1.45 13.88
CA PHE A 27 10.91 2.54 13.92
C PHE A 27 11.42 2.96 12.52
N MET A 28 11.33 2.08 11.51
CA MET A 28 11.77 2.39 10.15
C MET A 28 10.68 3.06 9.31
N TRP A 29 9.41 2.97 9.71
CA TRP A 29 8.29 3.37 8.85
C TRP A 29 8.26 4.89 8.66
N ASP A 30 8.51 5.66 9.72
CA ASP A 30 8.58 7.12 9.64
C ASP A 30 9.69 7.63 8.71
N ASP A 31 10.81 6.93 8.67
CA ASP A 31 11.93 7.26 7.77
C ASP A 31 11.63 6.85 6.32
N LEU A 32 10.97 5.71 6.10
CA LEU A 32 10.63 5.20 4.77
C LEU A 32 9.53 6.00 4.09
N VAL A 33 8.57 6.48 4.88
CA VAL A 33 7.44 7.27 4.40
C VAL A 33 7.88 8.69 4.01
N ARG A 34 9.02 9.16 4.54
CA ARG A 34 9.57 10.48 4.22
C ARG A 34 9.95 10.57 2.74
N GLY A 35 9.21 11.40 2.00
CA GLY A 35 9.42 11.59 0.56
C GLY A 35 8.81 10.49 -0.31
N ALA A 36 8.06 9.55 0.28
CA ALA A 36 7.31 8.56 -0.48
C ALA A 36 6.08 9.21 -1.15
N VAL A 37 5.78 8.78 -2.37
CA VAL A 37 4.58 9.21 -3.11
C VAL A 37 3.30 8.62 -2.50
N GLY A 38 3.42 7.43 -1.91
CA GLY A 38 2.35 6.72 -1.23
C GLY A 38 2.78 5.33 -0.77
N ALA A 39 1.89 4.59 -0.14
CA ALA A 39 2.15 3.25 0.39
C ALA A 39 1.13 2.20 -0.08
N VAL A 40 1.56 0.94 -0.11
CA VAL A 40 0.68 -0.22 -0.30
C VAL A 40 0.75 -1.07 0.95
N VAL A 41 -0.39 -1.28 1.61
CA VAL A 41 -0.53 -2.28 2.67
C VAL A 41 -0.95 -3.59 2.02
N VAL A 42 -0.03 -4.56 1.96
CA VAL A 42 -0.32 -5.89 1.42
C VAL A 42 -0.92 -6.76 2.52
N VAL A 43 -2.14 -7.24 2.30
CA VAL A 43 -2.93 -7.98 3.29
C VAL A 43 -3.09 -9.43 2.87
N ASP A 44 -2.85 -10.34 3.81
CA ASP A 44 -3.25 -11.75 3.72
C ASP A 44 -4.54 -11.95 4.53
N CYS A 45 -5.67 -12.19 3.87
CA CYS A 45 -6.95 -12.34 4.56
C CYS A 45 -6.99 -13.57 5.50
N ARG A 46 -6.09 -14.55 5.33
CA ARG A 46 -5.97 -15.71 6.24
C ARG A 46 -5.34 -15.33 7.58
N ARG A 47 -4.64 -14.19 7.61
CA ARG A 47 -3.90 -13.65 8.75
C ARG A 47 -4.17 -12.16 8.90
N LEU A 48 -5.45 -11.79 8.80
CA LEU A 48 -5.88 -10.38 8.74
C LEU A 48 -5.31 -9.54 9.90
N ALA A 49 -5.22 -10.11 11.10
CA ALA A 49 -4.72 -9.44 12.29
C ALA A 49 -3.27 -8.93 12.17
N ASP A 50 -2.45 -9.54 11.30
CA ASP A 50 -1.08 -9.07 11.06
C ASP A 50 -1.04 -7.72 10.32
N SER A 51 -2.18 -7.27 9.78
CA SER A 51 -2.29 -6.02 9.00
C SER A 51 -2.81 -4.85 9.81
N PHE A 52 -3.40 -5.07 11.00
CA PHE A 52 -4.00 -3.99 11.81
C PHE A 52 -2.98 -2.90 12.13
N ASP A 53 -1.81 -3.27 12.63
CA ASP A 53 -0.71 -2.35 12.95
C ASP A 53 -0.30 -1.47 11.76
N ALA A 54 -0.31 -2.03 10.53
CA ALA A 54 0.05 -1.32 9.32
C ALA A 54 -1.05 -0.35 8.88
N VAL A 55 -2.32 -0.78 8.94
CA VAL A 55 -3.48 0.05 8.61
C VAL A 55 -3.60 1.21 9.60
N ASP A 56 -3.57 0.93 10.90
CA ASP A 56 -3.68 1.93 11.95
C ASP A 56 -2.62 3.03 11.82
N TYR A 57 -1.40 2.65 11.46
CA TYR A 57 -0.32 3.59 11.21
C TYR A 57 -0.68 4.59 10.10
N PHE A 58 -1.20 4.13 8.95
CA PHE A 58 -1.54 5.00 7.83
C PHE A 58 -2.86 5.77 8.02
N GLU A 59 -3.84 5.18 8.71
CA GLU A 59 -5.06 5.89 9.11
C GLU A 59 -4.75 7.06 10.06
N THR A 60 -3.86 6.83 11.03
CA THR A 60 -3.43 7.86 11.99
C THR A 60 -2.50 8.89 11.34
N ASN A 61 -1.60 8.44 10.47
CA ASN A 61 -0.55 9.25 9.86
C ASN A 61 -0.92 9.63 8.42
N LYS A 62 -1.90 10.54 8.27
CA LYS A 62 -2.45 11.05 6.99
C LYS A 62 -1.46 11.79 6.08
N ARG A 63 -0.16 11.67 6.32
CA ARG A 63 0.89 12.40 5.59
C ARG A 63 1.19 11.83 4.23
N ILE A 64 0.81 10.58 3.97
CA ILE A 64 0.92 9.98 2.64
C ILE A 64 -0.35 9.21 2.26
N PRO A 65 -0.74 9.23 0.97
CA PRO A 65 -1.82 8.39 0.48
C PRO A 65 -1.39 6.92 0.54
N TYR A 66 -2.31 6.05 0.91
CA TYR A 66 -2.08 4.61 0.92
C TYR A 66 -3.25 3.86 0.29
N ILE A 67 -2.99 2.64 -0.17
CA ILE A 67 -4.01 1.70 -0.63
C ILE A 67 -3.83 0.36 0.09
N VAL A 68 -4.90 -0.43 0.13
CA VAL A 68 -4.85 -1.81 0.62
C VAL A 68 -4.88 -2.77 -0.57
N ALA A 69 -3.93 -3.71 -0.60
CA ALA A 69 -3.82 -4.73 -1.63
C ALA A 69 -4.03 -6.12 -1.02
N LEU A 70 -5.18 -6.74 -1.32
CA LEU A 70 -5.54 -8.07 -0.85
C LEU A 70 -4.86 -9.13 -1.69
N ASN A 71 -3.89 -9.84 -1.12
CA ASN A 71 -3.16 -10.86 -1.85
C ASN A 71 -3.97 -12.16 -1.92
N ARG A 72 -4.30 -12.59 -3.14
CA ARG A 72 -4.96 -13.86 -3.47
C ARG A 72 -3.98 -15.01 -3.36
N PHE A 73 -3.78 -15.53 -2.15
CA PHE A 73 -3.03 -16.78 -1.99
C PHE A 73 -3.80 -17.92 -2.66
N GLU A 74 -3.12 -18.70 -3.49
CA GLU A 74 -3.73 -19.79 -4.27
C GLU A 74 -4.87 -19.34 -5.21
N GLY A 75 -4.94 -18.04 -5.53
CA GLY A 75 -5.95 -17.48 -6.41
C GLY A 75 -7.34 -17.31 -5.78
N GLN A 76 -7.48 -17.49 -4.47
CA GLN A 76 -8.74 -17.36 -3.75
C GLN A 76 -8.74 -16.14 -2.82
N LEU A 77 -9.94 -15.59 -2.59
CA LEU A 77 -10.24 -14.60 -1.56
C LEU A 77 -11.53 -15.04 -0.86
N ASP A 78 -11.42 -15.36 0.42
CA ASP A 78 -12.55 -15.85 1.21
C ASP A 78 -13.50 -14.72 1.65
N TYR A 79 -13.10 -13.47 1.45
CA TYR A 79 -13.80 -12.28 1.90
C TYR A 79 -13.87 -11.23 0.79
N THR A 80 -14.98 -10.49 0.76
CA THR A 80 -15.13 -9.32 -0.12
C THR A 80 -14.31 -8.14 0.38
N ALA A 81 -14.00 -7.19 -0.51
CA ALA A 81 -13.32 -5.97 -0.13
C ALA A 81 -14.06 -5.18 0.96
N GLU A 82 -15.40 -5.22 0.96
CA GLU A 82 -16.22 -4.54 1.98
C GLU A 82 -16.12 -5.22 3.35
N GLN A 83 -16.12 -6.56 3.39
CA GLN A 83 -15.91 -7.29 4.64
C GLN A 83 -14.51 -7.02 5.22
N VAL A 84 -13.49 -6.94 4.36
CA VAL A 84 -12.13 -6.62 4.79
C VAL A 84 -12.04 -5.16 5.26
N ARG A 85 -12.72 -4.23 4.57
CA ARG A 85 -12.80 -2.82 4.96
C ARG A 85 -13.37 -2.67 6.36
N GLU A 86 -14.52 -3.30 6.62
CA GLU A 86 -15.19 -3.27 7.92
C GLU A 86 -14.27 -3.85 9.01
N ALA A 87 -13.64 -4.99 8.73
CA ALA A 87 -12.78 -5.66 9.70
C ALA A 87 -11.48 -4.91 10.01
N LEU A 88 -10.92 -4.17 9.05
CA LEU A 88 -9.70 -3.36 9.22
C LEU A 88 -10.00 -1.89 9.60
N GLU A 89 -11.27 -1.49 9.73
CA GLU A 89 -11.70 -0.10 9.96
C GLU A 89 -11.13 0.91 8.94
N VAL A 90 -10.93 0.47 7.69
CA VAL A 90 -10.30 1.28 6.63
C VAL A 90 -11.28 2.32 6.09
N SER A 91 -10.83 3.57 6.00
CA SER A 91 -11.68 4.68 5.56
C SER A 91 -12.26 4.46 4.15
N PRO A 92 -13.54 4.79 3.87
CA PRO A 92 -14.21 4.48 2.59
C PRO A 92 -13.50 5.00 1.34
N GLU A 93 -12.76 6.10 1.45
CA GLU A 93 -11.96 6.69 0.37
C GLU A 93 -10.69 5.92 0.03
N VAL A 94 -10.20 5.05 0.92
CA VAL A 94 -8.99 4.25 0.69
C VAL A 94 -9.32 3.10 -0.26
N PRO A 95 -8.66 3.01 -1.42
CA PRO A 95 -8.84 1.92 -2.36
C PRO A 95 -8.44 0.58 -1.75
N ILE A 96 -9.31 -0.41 -1.89
CA ILE A 96 -9.01 -1.82 -1.61
C ILE A 96 -9.07 -2.56 -2.93
N ILE A 97 -7.96 -3.14 -3.34
CA ILE A 97 -7.83 -3.89 -4.59
C ILE A 97 -7.30 -5.28 -4.31
N ASP A 98 -7.65 -6.23 -5.15
CA ASP A 98 -7.10 -7.57 -5.07
C ASP A 98 -6.02 -7.81 -6.12
N PHE A 99 -5.06 -8.66 -5.76
CA PHE A 99 -3.93 -8.99 -6.63
C PHE A 99 -3.34 -10.35 -6.30
N ASP A 100 -2.48 -10.89 -7.16
CA ASP A 100 -1.67 -12.07 -6.88
C ASP A 100 -0.19 -11.69 -6.98
N ALA A 101 0.51 -11.69 -5.85
CA ALA A 101 1.92 -11.33 -5.76
C ALA A 101 2.85 -12.20 -6.61
N ARG A 102 2.40 -13.41 -7.03
CA ARG A 102 3.16 -14.30 -7.92
C ARG A 102 3.07 -13.86 -9.38
N GLN A 103 2.12 -13.00 -9.72
CA GLN A 103 1.87 -12.52 -11.07
C GLN A 103 2.38 -11.09 -11.21
N ARG A 104 3.48 -10.92 -11.96
CA ARG A 104 4.12 -9.60 -12.17
C ARG A 104 3.14 -8.53 -12.66
N GLN A 105 2.25 -8.89 -13.59
CA GLN A 105 1.26 -7.96 -14.13
C GLN A 105 0.27 -7.50 -13.05
N SER A 106 -0.14 -8.40 -12.16
CA SER A 106 -1.05 -8.09 -11.06
C SER A 106 -0.43 -7.10 -10.07
N GLY A 107 0.83 -7.32 -9.69
CA GLY A 107 1.57 -6.32 -8.89
C GLY A 107 1.75 -4.97 -9.61
N GLY A 108 1.89 -4.97 -10.93
CA GLY A 108 1.91 -3.74 -11.73
C GLY A 108 0.61 -2.94 -11.65
N GLU A 109 -0.55 -3.61 -11.65
CA GLU A 109 -1.85 -2.94 -11.48
C GLU A 109 -2.01 -2.32 -10.08
N VAL A 110 -1.45 -2.96 -9.04
CA VAL A 110 -1.40 -2.38 -7.69
C VAL A 110 -0.63 -1.06 -7.67
N LEU A 111 0.54 -1.02 -8.29
CA LEU A 111 1.35 0.20 -8.37
C LEU A 111 0.67 1.30 -9.18
N LYS A 112 -0.02 0.95 -10.27
CA LYS A 112 -0.82 1.92 -11.04
C LYS A 112 -1.98 2.49 -10.23
N ALA A 113 -2.67 1.65 -9.46
CA ALA A 113 -3.75 2.09 -8.59
C ALA A 113 -3.24 3.06 -7.51
N LEU A 114 -2.11 2.73 -6.87
CA LEU A 114 -1.48 3.61 -5.90
C LEU A 114 -1.12 4.96 -6.53
N LEU A 115 -0.43 4.96 -7.68
CA LEU A 115 -0.04 6.20 -8.34
C LEU A 115 -1.24 7.06 -8.71
N ARG A 116 -2.32 6.46 -9.23
CA ARG A 116 -3.54 7.20 -9.56
C ARG A 116 -4.15 7.83 -8.32
N TYR A 117 -4.31 7.04 -7.26
CA TYR A 117 -4.85 7.51 -5.98
C TYR A 117 -3.99 8.63 -5.40
N ALA A 118 -2.67 8.45 -5.39
CA ALA A 118 -1.73 9.45 -4.90
C ALA A 118 -1.76 10.74 -5.72
N LEU A 119 -1.88 10.69 -7.05
CA LEU A 119 -1.99 11.89 -7.88
C LEU A 119 -3.29 12.66 -7.65
N GLU A 120 -4.37 11.97 -7.34
CA GLU A 120 -5.66 12.58 -6.99
C GLU A 120 -5.62 13.26 -5.62
N HIS A 121 -4.86 12.70 -4.66
CA HIS A 121 -4.83 13.17 -3.28
C HIS A 121 -3.64 14.11 -2.97
N ASN A 122 -2.53 14.03 -3.74
CA ASN A 122 -1.38 14.95 -3.61
C ASN A 122 -1.58 16.26 -4.37
N ARG A 123 -2.60 16.41 -5.23
CA ARG A 123 -2.96 17.72 -5.82
C ARG A 123 -3.34 18.78 -4.79
N ALA A 124 -3.53 18.40 -3.53
CA ALA A 124 -3.74 19.30 -2.40
C ALA A 124 -2.44 19.73 -1.68
N SER A 125 -1.27 19.23 -2.10
CA SER A 125 0.03 19.64 -1.55
C SER A 125 0.83 20.36 -2.62
N GLU A 126 0.86 21.69 -2.54
CA GLU A 126 1.82 22.49 -3.30
C GLU A 126 3.25 21.99 -3.05
N PRO A 127 4.15 22.06 -4.05
CA PRO A 127 5.54 21.67 -3.84
C PRO A 127 6.13 22.55 -2.75
N VAL A 128 6.81 21.93 -1.78
CA VAL A 128 7.67 22.66 -0.83
C VAL A 128 8.78 23.30 -1.66
N ALA A 129 8.72 24.64 -1.77
CA ALA A 129 9.76 25.49 -2.36
C ALA A 129 10.96 25.62 -1.43
#